data_AF-A0A0R2SZZ6-F1
#
_entry.id   AF-A0A0R2SZZ6-F1
#
_cell.length_a   1.000
_cell.length_b   1.000
_cell.length_c   1.000
_cell.angle_alpha   90.00
_cell.angle_beta   90.00
_cell.angle_gamma   90.00
#
_symmetry.space_group_name_H-M   'P 1'
#
loop_
_entity.id
_entity.type
_entity.pdbx_description
1 polymer ?
#
loop_
_entity_poly.entity_id
_entity_poly.type
_entity_poly.pdbx_seq_one_letter_code
_entity_poly.pdbx_strand_id
1 'polypeptide(L)'
;MSYSISKKITQTVASLSLVAFFASVSQVALADDSAAVKTIAGVLVGLNHFPSADDKAALAAIAADDAHGMAVRALANAVANIQHAATAEDKAAMEQIVASDMADMQSKSLAQIVLGINHMPSAEAKASLQAML
;
A
#
# COMPACT_ATOMS: atom_id res chain seq x y z
N MET A 1 -40.09 0.36 -45.30
CA MET A 1 -38.78 0.83 -44.80
C MET A 1 -38.78 0.65 -43.28
N SER A 2 -38.30 -0.49 -42.79
CA SER A 2 -38.26 -0.80 -41.34
C SER A 2 -36.85 -1.27 -41.01
N TYR A 3 -36.00 -0.33 -40.59
CA TYR A 3 -34.64 -0.64 -40.18
C TYR A 3 -34.67 -1.13 -38.73
N SER A 4 -34.29 -2.39 -38.58
CA SER A 4 -34.24 -3.19 -37.37
C SER A 4 -33.50 -2.48 -36.21
N ILE A 5 -34.27 -2.16 -35.16
CA ILE A 5 -33.80 -1.62 -33.87
C ILE A 5 -32.96 -2.66 -33.09
N SER A 6 -33.02 -3.93 -33.49
CA SER A 6 -32.49 -5.08 -32.74
C SER A 6 -30.95 -5.14 -32.68
N LYS A 7 -30.23 -4.53 -33.62
CA LYS A 7 -28.75 -4.58 -33.65
C LYS A 7 -28.08 -3.67 -32.61
N LYS A 8 -28.76 -2.61 -32.13
CA LYS A 8 -28.19 -1.66 -31.16
C LYS A 8 -28.13 -2.21 -29.73
N ILE A 9 -29.04 -3.12 -29.40
CA ILE A 9 -29.16 -3.68 -28.04
C ILE A 9 -28.01 -4.67 -27.78
N THR A 10 -27.64 -5.51 -28.74
CA THR A 10 -26.55 -6.50 -28.56
C THR A 10 -25.17 -5.85 -28.41
N GLN A 11 -24.91 -4.70 -29.05
CA GLN A 11 -23.63 -3.98 -28.89
C GLN A 11 -23.51 -3.23 -27.56
N THR A 12 -24.64 -2.88 -26.91
CA THR A 12 -24.65 -2.22 -25.60
C THR A 12 -24.48 -3.20 -24.45
N VAL A 13 -24.94 -4.45 -24.58
CA VAL A 13 -24.72 -5.47 -23.53
C VAL A 13 -23.25 -5.92 -23.49
N ALA A 14 -22.59 -6.05 -24.65
CA ALA A 14 -21.17 -6.43 -24.70
C ALA A 14 -20.22 -5.38 -24.09
N SER A 15 -20.60 -4.10 -24.12
CA SER A 15 -19.82 -3.00 -23.53
C SER A 15 -20.06 -2.83 -22.02
N LEU A 16 -21.22 -3.23 -21.51
CA LEU A 16 -21.52 -3.20 -20.07
C LEU A 16 -20.77 -4.29 -19.29
N SER A 17 -20.56 -5.46 -19.90
CA SER A 17 -19.81 -6.58 -19.30
C SER A 17 -18.31 -6.30 -19.15
N LEU A 18 -17.71 -5.52 -20.07
CA LEU A 18 -16.29 -5.20 -20.03
C LEU A 18 -15.98 -4.17 -18.92
N VAL A 19 -16.83 -3.16 -18.74
CA VAL A 19 -16.69 -2.15 -17.68
C VAL A 19 -16.85 -2.76 -16.27
N ALA A 20 -17.75 -3.75 -16.12
CA ALA A 20 -17.94 -4.45 -14.85
C ALA A 20 -16.72 -5.31 -14.43
N PHE A 21 -15.96 -5.84 -15.40
CA PHE A 21 -14.75 -6.62 -15.13
C PHE A 21 -13.56 -5.73 -14.73
N PHE A 22 -13.37 -4.57 -15.38
CA PHE A 22 -12.31 -3.63 -14.97
C PHE A 22 -12.57 -2.98 -13.61
N ALA A 23 -13.84 -2.71 -13.26
CA ALA A 23 -14.19 -2.13 -11.97
C ALA A 23 -13.94 -3.09 -10.78
N SER A 24 -14.04 -4.41 -10.99
CA SER A 24 -13.85 -5.42 -9.95
C SER A 24 -12.37 -5.68 -9.65
N VAL A 25 -11.50 -5.65 -10.67
CA VAL A 25 -10.04 -5.80 -10.49
C VAL A 25 -9.46 -4.65 -9.67
N SER A 26 -9.92 -3.40 -9.92
CA SER A 26 -9.43 -2.23 -9.17
C SER A 26 -9.81 -2.26 -7.69
N GLN A 27 -10.98 -2.81 -7.33
CA GLN A 27 -11.40 -2.89 -5.93
C GLN A 27 -10.61 -3.94 -5.14
N VAL A 28 -10.23 -5.05 -5.79
CA VAL A 28 -9.40 -6.09 -5.17
C VAL A 28 -8.01 -5.55 -4.85
N ALA A 29 -7.36 -4.88 -5.80
CA ALA A 29 -6.04 -4.28 -5.59
C ALA A 29 -6.04 -3.24 -4.44
N LEU A 30 -7.06 -2.39 -4.37
CA LEU A 30 -7.18 -1.40 -3.28
C LEU A 30 -7.42 -2.05 -1.90
N ALA A 31 -8.20 -3.13 -1.85
CA ALA A 31 -8.43 -3.87 -0.61
C ALA A 31 -7.15 -4.57 -0.14
N ASP A 32 -6.36 -5.11 -1.08
CA ASP A 32 -5.11 -5.79 -0.80
C ASP A 32 -4.03 -4.81 -0.32
N ASP A 33 -3.92 -3.64 -0.95
CA ASP A 33 -3.06 -2.54 -0.47
C ASP A 33 -3.44 -2.09 0.95
N SER A 34 -4.74 -2.04 1.27
CA SER A 34 -5.18 -1.71 2.63
C SER A 34 -4.74 -2.76 3.66
N ALA A 35 -4.83 -4.05 3.32
CA ALA A 35 -4.36 -5.13 4.18
C ALA A 35 -2.83 -5.12 4.36
N ALA A 36 -2.10 -4.83 3.29
CA ALA A 36 -0.65 -4.67 3.33
C ALA A 36 -0.23 -3.48 4.21
N VAL A 37 -0.89 -2.32 4.07
CA VAL A 37 -0.68 -1.14 4.92
C VAL A 37 -0.92 -1.46 6.40
N LYS A 38 -1.96 -2.22 6.73
CA LYS A 38 -2.21 -2.70 8.11
C LYS A 38 -1.10 -3.59 8.62
N THR A 39 -0.60 -4.50 7.79
CA THR A 39 0.52 -5.38 8.14
C THR A 39 1.77 -4.57 8.44
N ILE A 40 2.12 -3.61 7.58
CA ILE A 40 3.26 -2.70 7.77
C ILE A 40 3.09 -1.91 9.07
N ALA A 41 1.90 -1.36 9.33
CA ALA A 41 1.60 -0.64 10.55
C ALA A 41 1.76 -1.53 11.80
N GLY A 42 1.28 -2.77 11.74
CA GLY A 42 1.37 -3.75 12.83
C GLY A 42 2.82 -4.07 13.21
N VAL A 43 3.69 -4.28 12.20
CA VAL A 43 5.12 -4.48 12.43
C VAL A 43 5.74 -3.25 13.11
N LEU A 44 5.41 -2.04 12.65
CA LEU A 44 5.91 -0.82 13.25
C LEU A 44 5.44 -0.63 14.71
N VAL A 45 4.19 -0.98 15.05
CA VAL A 45 3.71 -0.95 16.45
C VAL A 45 4.58 -1.84 17.35
N GLY A 46 4.88 -3.05 16.87
CA GLY A 46 5.69 -4.04 17.58
C GLY A 46 7.19 -3.78 17.52
N LEU A 47 7.64 -2.78 16.76
CA LEU A 47 9.05 -2.52 16.53
C LEU A 47 9.75 -2.06 17.82
N ASN A 48 10.74 -2.84 18.26
CA ASN A 48 11.54 -2.56 19.46
C ASN A 48 13.02 -2.27 19.13
N HIS A 49 13.51 -2.72 17.96
CA HIS A 49 14.84 -2.37 17.43
C HIS A 49 14.89 -2.56 15.91
N PHE A 50 14.64 -3.78 15.46
CA PHE A 50 14.47 -4.16 14.06
C PHE A 50 13.30 -5.15 13.94
N PRO A 51 12.71 -5.34 12.75
CA PRO A 51 11.61 -6.29 12.59
C PRO A 51 12.05 -7.73 12.87
N SER A 52 11.16 -8.55 13.43
CA SER A 52 11.46 -9.98 13.64
C SER A 52 11.68 -10.72 12.31
N ALA A 53 12.18 -11.95 12.35
CA ALA A 53 12.37 -12.74 11.13
C ALA A 53 11.04 -12.97 10.37
N ASP A 54 9.96 -13.24 11.12
CA ASP A 54 8.62 -13.43 10.56
C ASP A 54 8.08 -12.13 9.97
N ASP A 55 8.28 -10.99 10.66
CA ASP A 55 7.91 -9.67 10.14
C ASP A 55 8.66 -9.34 8.85
N LYS A 56 9.98 -9.61 8.80
CA LYS A 56 10.78 -9.41 7.58
C LYS A 56 10.28 -10.27 6.43
N ALA A 57 9.89 -11.51 6.69
CA ALA A 57 9.33 -12.39 5.66
C ALA A 57 7.99 -11.85 5.13
N ALA A 58 7.10 -11.39 6.02
CA ALA A 58 5.83 -10.79 5.64
C ALA A 58 6.02 -9.51 4.81
N LEU A 59 6.93 -8.63 5.24
CA LEU A 59 7.26 -7.40 4.52
C LEU A 59 7.90 -7.68 3.16
N ALA A 60 8.80 -8.67 3.08
CA ALA A 60 9.40 -9.08 1.82
C ALA A 60 8.36 -9.63 0.83
N ALA A 61 7.36 -10.36 1.32
CA ALA A 61 6.25 -10.84 0.49
C ALA A 61 5.45 -9.67 -0.10
N ILE A 62 5.07 -8.68 0.73
CA ILE A 62 4.39 -7.46 0.27
C ILE A 62 5.24 -6.70 -0.75
N ALA A 63 6.54 -6.53 -0.50
CA ALA A 63 7.42 -5.81 -1.41
C ALA A 63 7.60 -6.51 -2.76
N ALA A 64 7.56 -7.85 -2.78
CA ALA A 64 7.75 -8.66 -3.97
C ALA A 64 6.47 -8.80 -4.82
N ASP A 65 5.29 -8.51 -4.27
CA ASP A 65 4.03 -8.63 -5.01
C ASP A 65 3.75 -7.37 -5.84
N ASP A 66 3.81 -7.50 -7.17
CA ASP A 66 3.55 -6.42 -8.12
C ASP A 66 2.06 -6.07 -8.23
N ALA A 67 1.15 -6.83 -7.59
CA ALA A 67 -0.24 -6.44 -7.44
C ALA A 67 -0.40 -5.21 -6.52
N HIS A 68 0.55 -4.99 -5.62
CA HIS A 68 0.55 -3.84 -4.71
C HIS A 68 1.07 -2.56 -5.36
N GLY A 69 0.52 -1.43 -4.90
CA GLY A 69 1.00 -0.11 -5.31
C GLY A 69 2.47 0.13 -4.97
N MET A 70 3.18 0.90 -5.80
CA MET A 70 4.61 1.18 -5.60
C MET A 70 4.92 1.77 -4.20
N ALA A 71 4.04 2.61 -3.66
CA ALA A 71 4.20 3.20 -2.33
C ALA A 71 4.16 2.13 -1.22
N VAL A 72 3.21 1.20 -1.28
CA VAL A 72 3.07 0.09 -0.33
C VAL A 72 4.30 -0.80 -0.35
N ARG A 73 4.79 -1.14 -1.55
CA ARG A 73 5.98 -1.96 -1.72
C ARG A 73 7.24 -1.27 -1.21
N ALA A 74 7.40 0.02 -1.50
CA ALA A 74 8.51 0.82 -1.00
C ALA A 74 8.48 0.95 0.53
N LEU A 75 7.30 1.12 1.14
CA LEU A 75 7.11 1.10 2.59
C LEU A 75 7.53 -0.24 3.18
N ALA A 76 7.09 -1.35 2.59
CA ALA A 76 7.43 -2.69 3.08
C ALA A 76 8.94 -2.95 3.04
N ASN A 77 9.60 -2.59 1.93
CA ASN A 77 11.07 -2.67 1.82
C ASN A 77 11.77 -1.81 2.86
N ALA A 78 11.36 -0.55 3.01
CA ALA A 78 11.97 0.37 3.96
C ALA A 78 11.86 -0.15 5.39
N VAL A 79 10.69 -0.65 5.80
CA VAL A 79 10.50 -1.23 7.15
C VAL A 79 11.33 -2.49 7.34
N ALA A 80 11.39 -3.39 6.35
CA ALA A 80 12.17 -4.64 6.43
C ALA A 80 13.68 -4.38 6.64
N ASN A 81 14.17 -3.27 6.09
CA ASN A 81 15.57 -2.85 6.14
C ASN A 81 15.94 -2.09 7.42
N ILE A 82 14.97 -1.72 8.28
CA ILE A 82 15.26 -0.99 9.52
C ILE A 82 16.14 -1.84 10.44
N GLN A 83 17.23 -1.23 10.89
CA GLN A 83 18.06 -1.74 11.99
C GLN A 83 18.02 -0.84 13.22
N HIS A 84 18.14 0.47 12.98
CA HIS A 84 17.99 1.52 13.98
C HIS A 84 17.19 2.68 13.39
N ALA A 85 17.41 2.96 12.11
CA ALA A 85 16.65 3.88 11.30
C ALA A 85 16.54 3.32 9.88
N ALA A 86 15.71 3.94 9.05
CA ALA A 86 15.70 3.71 7.61
C ALA A 86 17.06 4.07 6.99
N THR A 87 17.46 3.35 5.94
CA THR A 87 18.67 3.65 5.17
C THR A 87 18.53 4.99 4.42
N ALA A 88 19.63 5.55 3.90
CA ALA A 88 19.55 6.79 3.14
C ALA A 88 18.69 6.64 1.87
N GLU A 89 18.77 5.48 1.22
CA GLU A 89 17.96 5.15 0.04
C GLU A 89 16.47 5.03 0.40
N ASP A 90 16.16 4.30 1.47
CA ASP A 90 14.79 4.15 1.95
C ASP A 90 14.19 5.51 2.37
N LYS A 91 14.97 6.37 3.03
CA LYS A 91 14.52 7.73 3.38
C LYS A 91 14.17 8.56 2.14
N ALA A 92 15.01 8.52 1.11
CA ALA A 92 14.71 9.22 -0.14
C ALA A 92 13.42 8.70 -0.79
N ALA A 93 13.19 7.38 -0.76
CA ALA A 93 11.94 6.79 -1.24
C ALA A 93 10.73 7.24 -0.40
N MET A 94 10.86 7.32 0.93
CA MET A 94 9.79 7.81 1.80
C MET A 94 9.46 9.28 1.56
N GLU A 95 10.47 10.13 1.35
CA GLU A 95 10.29 11.54 0.98
C GLU A 95 9.51 11.68 -0.34
N GLN A 96 9.80 10.83 -1.32
CA GLN A 96 9.04 10.78 -2.58
C GLN A 96 7.57 10.37 -2.37
N ILE A 97 7.30 9.40 -1.49
CA ILE A 97 5.91 9.01 -1.15
C ILE A 97 5.17 10.19 -0.50
N VAL A 98 5.80 10.86 0.47
CA VAL A 98 5.21 12.02 1.16
C VAL A 98 4.89 13.14 0.17
N ALA A 99 5.78 13.39 -0.79
CA ALA A 99 5.62 14.44 -1.80
C ALA A 99 4.69 14.06 -2.97
N SER A 100 4.32 12.79 -3.12
CA SER A 100 3.54 12.31 -4.27
C SER A 100 2.05 12.64 -4.14
N ASP A 101 1.46 13.27 -5.15
CA ASP A 101 0.00 13.50 -5.20
C ASP A 101 -0.81 12.22 -5.44
N MET A 102 -0.14 11.15 -5.87
CA MET A 102 -0.77 9.86 -6.19
C MET A 102 -0.80 8.90 -4.99
N ALA A 103 -0.01 9.16 -3.95
CA ALA A 103 0.00 8.34 -2.74
C ALA A 103 -1.19 8.65 -1.84
N ASP A 104 -1.82 7.60 -1.29
CA ASP A 104 -2.91 7.76 -0.34
C ASP A 104 -2.41 8.31 1.02
N MET A 105 -3.34 8.81 1.84
CA MET A 105 -3.00 9.43 3.12
C MET A 105 -2.35 8.47 4.12
N GLN A 106 -2.73 7.18 4.11
CA GLN A 106 -2.17 6.20 5.04
C GLN A 106 -0.72 5.89 4.66
N SER A 107 -0.44 5.68 3.36
CA SER A 107 0.92 5.52 2.85
C SER A 107 1.81 6.72 3.17
N LYS A 108 1.30 7.95 3.01
CA LYS A 108 2.02 9.17 3.40
C LYS A 108 2.31 9.22 4.91
N SER A 109 1.33 8.88 5.74
CA SER A 109 1.48 8.88 7.19
C SER A 109 2.51 7.82 7.64
N LEU A 110 2.47 6.61 7.07
CA LEU A 110 3.48 5.60 7.32
C LEU A 110 4.87 6.06 6.90
N ALA A 111 5.00 6.68 5.72
CA ALA A 111 6.28 7.18 5.24
C ALA A 111 6.89 8.23 6.18
N GLN A 112 6.06 9.15 6.71
CA GLN A 112 6.50 10.12 7.72
C GLN A 112 6.98 9.46 9.01
N ILE A 113 6.27 8.41 9.46
CA ILE A 113 6.68 7.65 10.64
C ILE A 113 8.02 6.98 10.39
N VAL A 114 8.18 6.28 9.25
CA VAL A 114 9.43 5.60 8.88
C VAL A 114 10.61 6.58 8.81
N LEU A 115 10.42 7.77 8.25
CA LEU A 115 11.43 8.84 8.23
C LEU A 115 11.88 9.26 9.63
N GLY A 116 10.96 9.27 10.59
CA GLY A 116 11.19 9.66 11.97
C GLY A 116 11.73 8.55 12.87
N ILE A 117 11.85 7.30 12.39
CA ILE A 117 12.33 6.19 13.24
C ILE A 117 13.80 6.37 13.60
N ASN A 118 14.04 6.38 14.90
CA ASN A 118 15.36 6.23 15.52
C ASN A 118 15.22 5.29 16.72
N HIS A 119 15.74 4.07 16.59
CA HIS A 119 15.52 2.88 17.40
C HIS A 119 14.10 2.30 17.33
N MET A 120 13.09 3.05 17.78
CA MET A 120 11.70 2.61 17.75
C MET A 120 10.76 3.80 17.48
N PRO A 121 9.52 3.57 17.03
CA PRO A 121 8.56 4.66 16.86
C PRO A 121 8.25 5.35 18.19
N SER A 122 8.03 6.66 18.14
CA SER A 122 7.62 7.43 19.33
C SER A 122 6.26 6.97 19.85
N ALA A 123 5.88 7.42 21.05
CA ALA A 123 4.56 7.10 21.61
C ALA A 123 3.41 7.60 20.73
N GLU A 124 3.57 8.80 20.16
CA GLU A 124 2.62 9.40 19.24
C GLU A 124 2.55 8.61 17.93
N ALA A 125 3.70 8.22 17.37
CA ALA A 125 3.74 7.39 16.18
C ALA A 125 3.07 6.03 16.43
N LYS A 126 3.32 5.39 17.58
CA LYS A 126 2.63 4.13 17.96
C LYS A 126 1.12 4.31 18.07
N ALA A 127 0.64 5.42 18.62
CA ALA A 127 -0.79 5.71 18.67
C ALA A 127 -1.40 5.89 17.27
N SER A 128 -0.70 6.61 16.37
CA SER A 128 -1.13 6.74 14.97
C SER A 128 -1.16 5.39 14.25
N LEU A 129 -0.14 4.54 14.45
CA LEU A 129 -0.08 3.20 13.86
C LEU A 129 -1.20 2.30 14.40
N GLN A 130 -1.50 2.36 15.70
CA GLN A 130 -2.59 1.59 16.31
C GLN A 130 -3.96 1.98 15.73
N ALA A 131 -4.16 3.26 15.38
CA ALA A 131 -5.39 3.72 14.74
C ALA A 131 -5.54 3.23 13.29
N MET A 132 -4.49 2.66 12.69
CA MET A 132 -4.52 2.10 11.33
C MET A 132 -4.91 0.62 11.31
N LEU A 133 -4.83 -0.09 12.45
CA LEU A 133 -5.13 -1.52 12.57
C LEU A 133 -6.65 -1.78 12.58
#